data_AF-M1WUM0-F1
#
_entry.id   AF-M1WUM0-F1
#
_cell.length_a   1.000
_cell.length_b   1.000
_cell.length_c   1.000
_cell.angle_alpha   90.00
_cell.angle_beta   90.00
_cell.angle_gamma   90.00
#
_symmetry.space_group_name_H-M   'P 1'
#
loop_
_entity.id
_entity.type
_entity.pdbx_description
1 polymer ?
#
loop_
_entity_poly.entity_id
_entity_poly.type
_entity_poly.pdbx_seq_one_letter_code
_entity_poly.pdbx_strand_id
1 'polypeptide(L)'
;MKITITEPNSKPLAPYAHSISMVIRSFKGRRNVEVHLFRSSWSASMEESIDWSHTLYTPKTDIPVSKSSRNVVMESFTLDERNRIINYLKEQYSTRLTAIHSTPLSFPVPDGLMGLSQAVPNKNLGVIEFKKIPSYPLNIPLKGLYDLSKHPPLIEE
;
A
#
# COMPACT_ATOMS: atom_id res chain seq x y z
N MET A 1 -0.40 16.02 -12.68
CA MET A 1 -0.28 14.99 -11.62
C MET A 1 1.01 15.23 -10.86
N LYS A 2 0.98 15.32 -9.53
CA LYS A 2 2.16 15.48 -8.67
C LYS A 2 2.68 14.10 -8.23
N ILE A 3 3.98 13.87 -8.28
CA ILE A 3 4.58 12.64 -7.75
C ILE A 3 5.52 13.05 -6.61
N THR A 4 5.35 12.45 -5.43
CA THR A 4 6.19 12.70 -4.26
C THR A 4 6.78 11.38 -3.78
N ILE A 5 8.10 11.25 -3.84
CA ILE A 5 8.83 10.07 -3.35
C ILE A 5 9.67 10.53 -2.17
N THR A 6 9.45 9.92 -1.01
CA THR A 6 10.31 10.08 0.16
C THR A 6 11.26 8.89 0.17
N GLU A 7 12.56 9.16 0.21
CA GLU A 7 13.56 8.09 0.34
C GLU A 7 13.80 7.77 1.83
N PRO A 8 14.13 6.52 2.17
CA PRO A 8 14.43 6.16 3.54
C PRO A 8 15.75 6.82 3.99
N ASN A 9 15.79 7.27 5.25
CA ASN A 9 16.98 7.92 5.84
C ASN A 9 18.16 6.95 6.01
N SER A 10 17.90 5.63 6.00
CA SER A 10 18.90 4.57 6.11
C SER A 10 18.46 3.35 5.31
N LYS A 11 19.36 2.38 5.12
CA LYS A 11 19.00 1.09 4.51
C LYS A 11 17.84 0.45 5.30
N PRO A 12 16.71 0.12 4.66
CA PRO A 12 15.60 -0.54 5.34
C PRO A 12 15.97 -1.92 5.89
N LEU A 13 15.32 -2.32 6.99
CA LEU A 13 15.54 -3.62 7.63
C LEU A 13 14.93 -4.79 6.84
N ALA A 14 14.04 -4.50 5.90
CA ALA A 14 13.43 -5.47 5.00
C ALA A 14 13.38 -4.92 3.56
N PRO A 15 13.43 -5.78 2.52
CA PRO A 15 13.29 -5.35 1.13
C PRO A 15 11.92 -4.73 0.83
N TYR A 16 10.85 -5.21 1.47
CA TYR A 16 9.50 -4.69 1.33
C TYR A 16 9.28 -3.50 2.27
N ALA A 17 9.82 -2.35 1.85
CA ALA A 17 9.88 -1.16 2.67
C ALA A 17 9.09 0.01 2.10
N HIS A 18 8.58 -0.08 0.88
CA HIS A 18 7.97 1.07 0.22
C HIS A 18 6.45 0.93 0.18
N SER A 19 5.78 1.87 0.84
CA SER A 19 4.34 2.05 0.71
C SER A 19 4.03 3.04 -0.43
N ILE A 20 2.88 2.88 -1.06
CA ILE A 20 2.45 3.72 -2.18
C ILE A 20 0.97 4.06 -2.00
N SER A 21 0.63 5.33 -2.15
CA SER A 21 -0.75 5.77 -2.34
C SER A 21 -0.89 6.59 -3.62
N MET A 22 -2.10 6.62 -4.17
CA MET A 22 -2.45 7.49 -5.30
C MET A 22 -3.74 8.23 -5.00
N VAL A 23 -3.88 9.42 -5.58
CA VAL A 23 -5.10 10.23 -5.44
C VAL A 23 -5.80 10.29 -6.79
N ILE A 24 -7.00 9.71 -6.85
CA ILE A 24 -7.86 9.74 -8.03
C ILE A 24 -8.69 11.03 -8.00
N ARG A 25 -8.65 11.81 -9.09
CA ARG A 25 -9.32 13.12 -9.19
C ARG A 25 -10.81 13.04 -8.86
N SER A 26 -11.50 12.06 -9.44
CA SER A 26 -12.92 11.79 -9.25
C SER A 26 -13.14 10.29 -9.25
N PHE A 27 -13.75 9.77 -8.19
CA PHE A 27 -14.02 8.35 -8.04
C PHE A 27 -15.27 8.12 -7.19
N LYS A 28 -16.23 7.34 -7.73
CA LYS A 28 -17.47 6.95 -7.04
C LYS A 28 -18.20 8.10 -6.32
N GLY A 29 -18.39 9.23 -6.99
CA GLY A 29 -19.12 10.37 -6.41
C GLY A 29 -18.27 11.30 -5.54
N ARG A 30 -16.99 11.01 -5.31
CA ARG A 30 -16.08 11.76 -4.44
C ARG A 30 -14.92 12.40 -5.21
N ARG A 31 -14.43 13.54 -4.73
CA ARG A 31 -13.24 14.24 -5.25
C ARG A 31 -12.00 13.83 -4.47
N ASN A 32 -10.86 13.77 -5.16
CA ASN A 32 -9.54 13.54 -4.56
C ASN A 32 -9.50 12.32 -3.63
N VAL A 33 -9.96 11.18 -4.14
CA VAL A 33 -10.01 9.93 -3.37
C VAL A 33 -8.62 9.35 -3.27
N GLU A 34 -8.13 9.18 -2.05
CA GLU A 34 -6.87 8.51 -1.78
C GLU A 34 -7.08 6.99 -1.79
N VAL A 35 -6.15 6.31 -2.45
CA VAL A 35 -6.12 4.86 -2.58
C VAL A 35 -4.76 4.37 -2.13
N HIS A 36 -4.74 3.57 -1.06
CA HIS A 36 -3.53 2.93 -0.56
C HIS A 36 -3.30 1.62 -1.29
N LEU A 37 -2.16 1.52 -1.97
CA LEU A 37 -1.82 0.35 -2.76
C LEU A 37 -1.11 -0.69 -1.90
N PHE A 38 -1.46 -1.96 -2.11
CA PHE A 38 -0.88 -3.07 -1.38
C PHE A 38 -0.75 -4.32 -2.23
N ARG A 39 0.26 -5.13 -1.92
CA ARG A 39 0.38 -6.51 -2.40
C ARG A 39 -0.63 -7.38 -1.65
N SER A 40 -1.55 -7.97 -2.40
CA SER A 40 -2.67 -8.74 -1.80
C SER A 40 -2.38 -10.22 -1.56
N SER A 41 -1.25 -10.73 -2.04
CA SER A 41 -0.80 -12.12 -1.83
C SER A 41 0.70 -12.24 -2.08
N TRP A 42 1.36 -13.17 -1.41
CA TRP A 42 2.79 -13.46 -1.57
C TRP A 42 3.03 -14.96 -1.38
N SER A 43 4.19 -15.45 -1.82
CA SER A 43 4.60 -16.84 -1.56
C SER A 43 5.17 -16.98 -0.14
N ALA A 44 5.12 -18.20 0.40
CA ALA A 44 5.74 -18.51 1.69
C ALA A 44 7.24 -18.19 1.70
N SER A 45 7.94 -18.45 0.59
CA SER A 45 9.36 -18.13 0.42
C SER A 45 9.69 -16.65 0.58
N MET A 46 8.77 -15.75 0.23
CA MET A 46 8.97 -14.32 0.47
C MET A 46 8.94 -14.02 1.96
N GLU A 47 8.01 -14.62 2.71
CA GLU A 47 7.90 -14.43 4.17
C GLU A 47 9.10 -15.04 4.91
N GLU A 48 9.58 -16.19 4.46
CA GLU A 48 10.75 -16.88 5.02
C GLU A 48 12.06 -16.11 4.79
N SER A 49 12.13 -15.28 3.75
CA SER A 49 13.31 -14.46 3.45
C SER A 49 13.50 -13.26 4.39
N ILE A 50 12.51 -12.96 5.24
CA ILE A 50 12.52 -11.80 6.12
C ILE A 50 13.01 -12.17 7.51
N ASP A 51 13.98 -11.40 8.01
CA ASP A 51 14.38 -11.45 9.40
C ASP A 51 13.36 -10.70 10.28
N TRP A 52 12.33 -11.42 10.71
CA TRP A 52 11.25 -10.87 11.52
C TRP A 52 11.70 -10.36 12.88
N SER A 53 12.83 -10.85 13.41
CA SER A 53 13.31 -10.50 14.74
C SER A 53 13.81 -9.06 14.83
N HIS A 54 14.33 -8.53 13.72
CA HIS A 54 14.79 -7.15 13.58
C HIS A 54 13.77 -6.25 12.85
N THR A 55 12.87 -6.83 12.05
CA THR A 55 11.90 -6.08 11.25
C THR A 55 10.72 -5.60 12.09
N LEU A 56 10.26 -6.40 13.05
CA LEU A 56 9.13 -6.06 13.92
C LEU A 56 9.63 -5.57 15.28
N TYR A 57 8.89 -4.62 15.84
CA TYR A 57 9.08 -4.23 17.22
C TYR A 57 8.60 -5.39 18.11
N THR A 58 9.54 -5.98 18.85
CA THR A 58 9.22 -7.01 19.84
C THR A 58 9.14 -6.35 21.21
N PRO A 59 7.95 -6.25 21.85
CA PRO A 59 7.87 -5.79 23.22
C PRO A 59 8.64 -6.75 24.14
N LYS A 60 9.28 -6.23 25.20
CA LYS A 60 10.01 -7.04 26.21
C LYS A 60 9.06 -7.78 27.17
N THR A 61 7.91 -8.23 26.68
CA THR A 61 6.87 -8.90 27.45
C THR A 61 6.70 -10.32 26.95
N ASP A 62 6.21 -11.24 27.80
CA ASP A 62 5.91 -12.64 27.43
C ASP A 62 4.71 -12.78 26.47
N ILE A 63 4.22 -11.68 25.89
CA ILE A 63 3.08 -11.68 24.99
C ILE A 63 3.57 -12.06 23.58
N PRO A 64 3.00 -13.09 22.93
CA PRO A 64 3.36 -13.46 21.57
C PRO A 64 3.12 -12.30 20.60
N VAL A 65 4.14 -11.95 19.81
CA VAL A 65 4.05 -10.93 18.75
C VAL A 65 2.95 -11.30 17.77
N SER A 66 2.05 -10.36 17.48
CA SER A 66 0.99 -10.60 16.50
C SER A 66 1.58 -10.80 15.10
N LYS A 67 1.18 -11.89 14.44
CA LYS A 67 1.52 -12.10 13.03
C LYS A 67 0.89 -11.05 12.10
N SER A 68 -0.13 -10.30 12.55
CA SER A 68 -0.81 -9.28 11.73
C SER A 68 0.14 -8.18 11.25
N SER A 69 1.12 -7.80 12.07
CA SER A 69 2.10 -6.75 11.76
C SER A 69 3.02 -7.15 10.59
N ARG A 70 3.20 -8.47 10.36
CA ARG A 70 3.92 -8.98 9.18
C ARG A 70 3.23 -8.60 7.89
N ASN A 71 1.89 -8.54 7.89
CA ASN A 71 1.15 -8.17 6.69
C ASN A 71 1.52 -6.76 6.24
N VAL A 72 1.76 -5.81 7.14
CA VAL A 72 2.18 -4.45 6.78
C VAL A 72 3.47 -4.45 5.94
N VAL A 73 4.43 -5.29 6.33
CA VAL A 73 5.68 -5.48 5.58
C VAL A 73 5.41 -6.18 4.26
N MET A 74 4.70 -7.30 4.27
CA MET A 74 4.48 -8.11 3.06
C MET A 74 3.57 -7.45 2.02
N GLU A 75 2.68 -6.56 2.46
CA GLU A 75 1.83 -5.73 1.61
C GLU A 75 2.60 -4.60 0.93
N SER A 76 3.78 -4.27 1.42
CA SER A 76 4.65 -3.24 0.86
C SER A 76 5.47 -3.76 -0.34
N PHE A 77 6.17 -2.85 -1.00
CA PHE A 77 6.88 -3.13 -2.25
C PHE A 77 8.38 -3.00 -2.08
N THR A 78 9.12 -3.73 -2.91
CA THR A 78 10.54 -3.48 -3.11
C THR A 78 10.76 -2.16 -3.85
N LEU A 79 12.00 -1.67 -3.85
CA LEU A 79 12.38 -0.47 -4.60
C LEU A 79 12.04 -0.57 -6.09
N ASP A 80 12.35 -1.72 -6.70
CA ASP A 80 12.10 -1.97 -8.12
C ASP A 80 10.59 -2.07 -8.43
N GLU A 81 9.84 -2.74 -7.56
CA GLU A 81 8.38 -2.80 -7.68
C GLU A 81 7.75 -1.42 -7.51
N ARG A 82 8.20 -0.63 -6.54
CA ARG A 82 7.75 0.76 -6.35
C ARG A 82 7.92 1.57 -7.62
N ASN A 83 9.12 1.55 -8.20
CA ASN A 83 9.42 2.32 -9.39
C ASN A 83 8.57 1.84 -10.59
N ARG A 84 8.39 0.52 -10.77
CA ARG A 84 7.52 -0.03 -11.81
C ARG A 84 6.05 0.36 -11.63
N ILE A 85 5.53 0.30 -10.40
CA ILE A 85 4.16 0.71 -10.08
C ILE A 85 3.96 2.19 -10.38
N ILE A 86 4.87 3.06 -9.93
CA ILE A 86 4.78 4.51 -10.18
C ILE A 86 4.80 4.82 -11.68
N ASN A 87 5.70 4.19 -12.44
CA ASN A 87 5.79 4.37 -13.89
C ASN A 87 4.51 3.92 -14.59
N TYR A 88 3.99 2.73 -14.26
CA TYR A 88 2.72 2.24 -14.77
C TYR A 88 1.55 3.21 -14.49
N LEU A 89 1.43 3.69 -13.25
CA LEU A 89 0.36 4.63 -12.88
C LEU A 89 0.49 5.96 -13.61
N LYS A 90 1.72 6.44 -13.80
CA LYS A 90 2.01 7.66 -14.57
C LYS A 90 1.62 7.50 -16.03
N GLU A 91 2.01 6.41 -16.68
CA GLU A 91 1.75 6.18 -18.10
C GLU A 91 0.27 5.95 -18.38
N GLN A 92 -0.38 5.10 -17.58
CA GLN A 92 -1.76 4.68 -17.84
C GLN A 92 -2.82 5.62 -17.28
N TYR A 93 -2.52 6.36 -16.21
CA TYR A 93 -3.54 7.09 -15.45
C TYR A 93 -3.20 8.55 -15.13
N SER A 94 -2.16 9.16 -15.72
CA SER A 94 -1.77 10.56 -15.46
C SER A 94 -2.89 11.60 -15.61
N THR A 95 -3.86 11.36 -16.48
CA THR A 95 -5.02 12.26 -16.69
C THR A 95 -6.07 12.11 -15.59
N ARG A 96 -6.17 10.93 -14.97
CA ARG A 96 -7.15 10.59 -13.93
C ARG A 96 -6.61 10.82 -12.51
N LEU A 97 -5.30 10.74 -12.32
CA LEU A 97 -4.64 10.92 -11.03
C LEU A 97 -4.24 12.38 -10.80
N THR A 98 -4.43 12.86 -9.58
CA THR A 98 -3.94 14.17 -9.14
C THR A 98 -2.59 14.04 -8.46
N ALA A 99 -2.37 12.96 -7.69
CA ALA A 99 -1.12 12.71 -7.00
C ALA A 99 -0.75 11.22 -6.92
N ILE A 100 0.54 10.95 -6.77
CA ILE A 100 1.11 9.67 -6.34
C ILE A 100 2.10 9.97 -5.22
N HIS A 101 2.00 9.22 -4.13
CA HIS A 101 2.88 9.31 -2.97
C HIS A 101 3.57 7.97 -2.77
N SER A 102 4.86 7.99 -2.48
CA SER A 102 5.56 6.84 -1.94
C SER A 102 6.39 7.25 -0.74
N THR A 103 6.23 6.50 0.34
CA THR A 103 6.92 6.71 1.61
C THR A 103 7.45 5.37 2.11
N PRO A 104 8.64 5.37 2.72
CA PRO A 104 9.18 4.16 3.31
C PRO A 104 8.43 3.84 4.60
N LEU A 105 8.30 2.56 4.92
CA LEU A 105 7.88 2.11 6.24
C LEU A 105 8.90 2.57 7.29
N SER A 106 8.39 2.88 8.47
CA SER A 106 9.23 3.11 9.64
C SER A 106 9.55 1.76 10.28
N PHE A 107 10.84 1.46 10.40
CA PHE A 107 11.32 0.25 11.05
C PHE A 107 11.94 0.57 12.42
N PRO A 108 11.82 -0.33 13.41
CA PRO A 108 11.05 -1.57 13.35
C PRO A 108 9.54 -1.28 13.29
N VAL A 109 8.78 -2.12 12.56
CA VAL A 109 7.33 -1.95 12.42
C VAL A 109 6.66 -2.26 13.76
N PRO A 110 5.83 -1.35 14.31
CA PRO A 110 5.13 -1.58 15.57
C PRO A 110 4.28 -2.86 15.55
N ASP A 111 4.20 -3.54 16.69
CA ASP A 111 3.30 -4.69 16.82
C ASP A 111 1.83 -4.26 16.93
N GLY A 112 0.91 -5.19 16.66
CA GLY A 112 -0.54 -4.98 16.69
C GLY A 112 -1.10 -4.25 15.48
N LEU A 113 -0.26 -3.91 14.48
CA LEU A 113 -0.75 -3.30 13.26
C LEU A 113 -1.50 -4.33 12.40
N MET A 114 -2.56 -3.86 11.75
CA MET A 114 -3.33 -4.65 10.79
C MET A 114 -2.91 -4.29 9.37
N GLY A 115 -2.77 -5.30 8.52
CA GLY A 115 -2.61 -5.10 7.09
C GLY A 115 -3.89 -4.57 6.43
N LEU A 116 -3.73 -3.88 5.31
CA LEU A 116 -4.80 -3.39 4.44
C LEU A 116 -5.64 -4.54 3.87
N SER A 117 -5.05 -5.72 3.68
CA SER A 117 -5.76 -6.93 3.24
C SER A 117 -6.81 -7.42 4.25
N GLN A 118 -6.68 -7.03 5.52
CA GLN A 118 -7.61 -7.41 6.60
C GLN A 118 -8.80 -6.45 6.72
N ALA A 119 -8.82 -5.36 5.94
CA ALA A 119 -9.93 -4.43 5.90
C ALA A 119 -11.20 -5.11 5.40
N VAL A 120 -12.30 -4.99 6.16
CA VAL A 120 -13.61 -5.55 5.80
C VAL A 120 -14.37 -4.54 4.94
N PRO A 121 -14.64 -4.82 3.65
CA PRO A 121 -15.36 -3.90 2.78
C PRO A 121 -16.74 -3.55 3.34
N ASN A 122 -17.15 -2.30 3.14
CA ASN A 122 -18.48 -1.81 3.51
C ASN A 122 -18.96 -0.79 2.48
N LYS A 123 -20.02 -0.03 2.79
CA LYS A 123 -20.59 0.96 1.86
C LYS A 123 -19.56 2.01 1.37
N ASN A 124 -18.62 2.40 2.22
CA ASN A 124 -17.63 3.43 1.93
C ASN A 124 -16.23 2.86 1.70
N LEU A 125 -15.88 1.78 2.41
CA LEU A 125 -14.59 1.13 2.32
C LEU A 125 -14.61 0.07 1.22
N GLY A 126 -13.74 0.20 0.22
CA GLY A 126 -13.69 -0.73 -0.88
C GLY A 126 -12.30 -0.94 -1.44
N VAL A 127 -12.19 -1.90 -2.36
CA VAL A 127 -10.91 -2.32 -2.95
C VAL A 127 -10.99 -2.26 -4.47
N ILE A 128 -9.92 -1.73 -5.09
CA ILE A 128 -9.66 -1.78 -6.52
C ILE A 128 -8.82 -3.04 -6.78
N GLU A 129 -9.30 -3.91 -7.67
CA GLU A 129 -8.57 -5.10 -8.11
C GLU A 129 -7.88 -4.84 -9.44
N PHE A 130 -6.58 -4.49 -9.42
CA PHE A 130 -5.84 -4.19 -10.65
C PHE A 130 -5.76 -5.38 -11.61
N LYS A 131 -5.75 -6.61 -11.09
CA LYS A 131 -5.79 -7.83 -11.90
C LYS A 131 -7.03 -7.95 -12.82
N LYS A 132 -8.13 -7.24 -12.50
CA LYS A 132 -9.35 -7.23 -13.31
C LYS A 132 -9.27 -6.20 -14.44
N ILE A 133 -8.26 -5.33 -14.44
CA ILE A 133 -8.04 -4.35 -15.49
C ILE A 133 -7.42 -5.06 -16.69
N PRO A 134 -8.01 -4.94 -17.89
CA PRO A 134 -7.42 -5.51 -19.11
C PRO A 134 -5.97 -5.06 -19.30
N SER A 135 -5.10 -5.99 -19.69
CA SER A 135 -3.69 -5.72 -19.98
C SER A 135 -2.86 -5.21 -18.80
N TYR A 136 -3.20 -5.54 -17.55
CA TYR A 136 -2.37 -5.21 -16.38
C TYR A 136 -0.98 -5.89 -16.46
N PRO A 137 0.13 -5.14 -16.62
CA PRO A 137 1.40 -5.70 -17.08
C PRO A 137 2.40 -6.03 -15.96
N LEU A 138 2.13 -5.59 -14.73
CA LEU A 138 3.16 -5.56 -13.68
C LEU A 138 3.47 -6.93 -13.05
N ASN A 139 2.62 -7.94 -13.24
CA ASN A 139 2.70 -9.25 -12.59
C ASN A 139 2.86 -9.18 -11.05
N ILE A 140 2.44 -8.06 -10.45
CA ILE A 140 2.36 -7.87 -8.99
C ILE A 140 0.89 -8.04 -8.61
N PRO A 141 0.53 -8.81 -7.57
CA PRO A 141 -0.85 -8.99 -7.12
C PRO A 141 -1.36 -7.73 -6.39
N LEU A 142 -1.41 -6.61 -7.11
CA LEU A 142 -1.70 -5.26 -6.64
C LEU A 142 -3.19 -5.05 -6.42
N LYS A 143 -3.53 -4.48 -5.27
CA LYS A 143 -4.85 -3.97 -4.95
C LYS A 143 -4.73 -2.56 -4.40
N GLY A 144 -5.84 -1.82 -4.40
CA GLY A 144 -5.90 -0.47 -3.83
C GLY A 144 -7.09 -0.33 -2.88
N LEU A 145 -6.85 -0.05 -1.60
CA LEU A 145 -7.89 0.21 -0.60
C LEU A 145 -8.25 1.70 -0.60
N TYR A 146 -9.54 2.03 -0.58
CA TYR A 146 -10.04 3.40 -0.46
C TYR A 146 -11.18 3.48 0.55
N ASP A 147 -11.34 4.63 1.19
CA ASP A 147 -12.47 4.94 2.07
C ASP A 147 -13.18 6.23 1.61
N LEU A 148 -14.35 6.08 0.98
CA LEU A 148 -15.12 7.21 0.45
C LEU A 148 -15.61 8.17 1.54
N SER A 149 -15.67 7.75 2.81
CA SER A 149 -16.11 8.61 3.92
C SER A 149 -15.09 9.68 4.29
N LYS A 150 -13.82 9.52 3.88
CA LYS A 150 -12.73 10.47 4.12
C LYS A 150 -12.63 11.57 3.07
N HIS A 151 -13.50 11.55 2.05
CA HIS A 151 -13.37 12.42 0.89
C HIS A 151 -14.63 13.24 0.60
N PRO A 152 -14.48 14.50 0.15
CA PRO A 152 -15.61 15.37 -0.13
C PRO A 152 -16.41 14.88 -1.35
N PRO A 153 -17.73 15.14 -1.40
CA PRO A 153 -18.54 14.84 -2.56
C PRO A 153 -18.11 15.65 -3.79
N LEU A 154 -18.45 15.15 -4.99
CA LEU A 154 -18.21 15.83 -6.27
C LEU A 154 -19.06 17.08 -6.45
N ILE A 155 -20.28 17.04 -5.95
CA ILE A 155 -21.23 18.14 -5.97
C ILE A 155 -21.40 18.56 -4.52
N GLU A 156 -21.14 19.83 -4.23
CA GLU A 156 -21.57 20.45 -2.97
C GLU A 156 -23.09 20.66 -3.09
N GLU A 157 -23.86 20.14 -2.13
CA GLU A 157 -25.30 20.44 -2.03
C GLU A 157 -25.53 21.94 -1.84
#